data_AF-A0A378QH27-F1
#
_entry.id   AF-A0A378QH27-F1
#
_cell.length_a   1.000
_cell.length_b   1.000
_cell.length_c   1.000
_cell.angle_alpha   90.00
_cell.angle_beta   90.00
_cell.angle_gamma   90.00
#
_symmetry.space_group_name_H-M   'P 1'
#
loop_
_entity.id
_entity.type
_entity.pdbx_description
1 polymer ?
#
loop_
_entity_poly.entity_id
_entity_poly.type
_entity_poly.pdbx_seq_one_letter_code
_entity_poly.pdbx_strand_id
1 'polypeptide(L)'
;MLQLAGKVINLFTVEGGTDKDGKDYAERHKVQLMGSVLLQNGDTKFDLLDLTVPNISDWSGLQNKDITVQIGAFAPEKNTIVYFVPKGVKPQLMGAS
;
A
#
# COMPACT_ATOMS: atom_id res chain seq x y z
N MET A 1 -12.17 9.22 4.43
CA MET A 1 -11.03 8.38 4.87
C MET A 1 -11.30 6.98 4.37
N LEU A 2 -10.40 6.40 3.58
CA LEU A 2 -10.56 5.03 3.06
C LEU A 2 -9.82 4.09 4.02
N GLN A 3 -10.48 3.03 4.46
CA GLN A 3 -9.83 1.96 5.23
C GLN A 3 -9.55 0.82 4.27
N LEU A 4 -8.28 0.44 4.16
CA LEU A 4 -7.86 -0.72 3.39
C LEU A 4 -7.55 -1.87 4.35
N ALA A 5 -8.18 -3.01 4.11
CA ALA A 5 -7.87 -4.26 4.77
C ALA A 5 -7.20 -5.21 3.78
N GLY A 6 -6.12 -5.86 4.19
CA GLY A 6 -5.39 -6.77 3.33
C GLY A 6 -4.23 -7.42 4.05
N LYS A 7 -3.65 -8.42 3.39
CA LYS A 7 -2.45 -9.11 3.90
C LYS A 7 -1.19 -8.39 3.42
N VAL A 8 -0.29 -8.07 4.34
CA VAL A 8 1.03 -7.54 3.97
C VAL A 8 1.83 -8.65 3.31
N ILE A 9 2.13 -8.52 2.03
CA ILE A 9 2.90 -9.52 1.28
C ILE A 9 4.37 -9.18 1.33
N ASN A 10 4.69 -7.91 1.08
CA ASN A 10 6.07 -7.48 0.94
C ASN A 10 6.26 -6.03 1.39
N LEU A 11 7.48 -5.68 1.77
CA LEU A 11 7.89 -4.32 2.07
C LEU A 11 9.18 -4.06 1.31
N PHE A 12 9.22 -3.00 0.52
CA PHE A 12 10.38 -2.67 -0.29
C PHE A 12 10.59 -1.17 -0.35
N THR A 13 11.86 -0.76 -0.41
CA THR A 13 12.24 0.63 -0.62
C THR A 13 12.56 0.82 -2.08
N VAL A 14 11.94 1.82 -2.70
CA VAL A 14 12.34 2.29 -4.01
C VAL A 14 13.36 3.39 -3.78
N GLU A 15 14.63 3.08 -4.06
CA GLU A 15 15.73 4.04 -3.99
C GLU A 15 15.41 5.24 -4.90
N GLY A 16 15.69 6.44 -4.41
CA GLY A 16 15.53 7.65 -5.21
C GLY A 16 16.54 7.67 -6.35
N GLY A 17 16.17 8.31 -7.45
CA GLY A 17 17.03 8.40 -8.63
C GLY A 17 16.58 9.50 -9.57
N THR A 18 17.27 9.62 -10.68
CA THR A 18 16.91 10.56 -11.75
C THR A 18 16.34 9.73 -12.91
N ASP A 19 15.10 10.01 -13.30
CA ASP A 19 14.49 9.34 -14.45
C ASP A 19 15.17 9.78 -15.77
N LYS A 20 14.92 9.07 -16.89
CA LYS A 20 15.52 9.40 -18.20
C LYS A 20 15.17 10.82 -18.67
N ASP A 21 14.10 11.40 -18.13
CA ASP A 21 13.65 12.76 -18.37
C ASP A 21 14.37 13.83 -17.50
N GLY A 22 15.34 13.43 -16.67
CA GLY A 22 16.05 14.34 -15.76
C GLY A 22 15.28 14.73 -14.50
N LYS A 23 14.16 14.06 -14.21
CA LYS A 23 13.39 14.28 -12.97
C LYS A 23 13.94 13.45 -11.83
N ASP A 24 14.42 14.13 -10.80
CA ASP A 24 14.76 13.50 -9.53
C ASP A 24 13.50 13.05 -8.80
N TYR A 25 13.42 11.76 -8.49
CA TYR A 25 12.41 11.19 -7.61
C TYR A 25 13.07 10.80 -6.29
N ALA A 26 12.46 11.25 -5.19
CA ALA A 26 12.91 10.90 -3.85
C ALA A 26 12.74 9.40 -3.57
N GLU A 27 13.57 8.88 -2.66
CA GLU A 27 13.39 7.55 -2.09
C GLU A 27 11.99 7.43 -1.48
N ARG A 28 11.31 6.32 -1.78
CA ARG A 28 9.96 6.04 -1.29
C ARG A 28 9.90 4.61 -0.74
N HIS A 29 9.46 4.47 0.49
CA HIS A 29 9.11 3.16 1.03
C HIS A 29 7.73 2.75 0.54
N LYS A 30 7.63 1.50 0.08
CA LYS A 30 6.41 0.90 -0.39
C LYS A 30 6.10 -0.37 0.40
N VAL A 31 4.82 -0.56 0.70
CA VAL A 31 4.30 -1.77 1.31
C VAL A 31 3.29 -2.37 0.35
N GLN A 32 3.51 -3.62 -0.03
CA GLN A 32 2.63 -4.36 -0.93
C GLN A 32 1.59 -5.12 -0.10
N LEU A 33 0.32 -4.75 -0.29
CA LEU A 33 -0.83 -5.39 0.32
C LEU A 33 -1.60 -6.20 -0.71
N MET A 34 -2.00 -7.41 -0.34
CA MET A 34 -2.91 -8.22 -1.14
C MET A 34 -4.34 -7.99 -0.68
N GLY A 35 -5.13 -7.36 -1.55
CA GLY A 35 -6.58 -7.25 -1.43
C GLY A 35 -7.27 -8.34 -2.25
N SER A 36 -8.49 -8.70 -1.87
CA SER A 36 -9.37 -9.58 -2.65
C SER A 36 -10.58 -8.80 -3.12
N VAL A 37 -10.85 -8.82 -4.42
CA VAL A 37 -12.04 -8.22 -5.03
C VAL A 37 -12.90 -9.32 -5.60
N LEU A 38 -14.17 -9.34 -5.19
CA LEU A 38 -15.18 -10.20 -5.79
C LEU A 38 -15.55 -9.62 -7.15
N LEU A 39 -15.26 -10.36 -8.20
CA LEU A 39 -15.67 -10.02 -9.55
C LEU A 39 -17.15 -10.34 -9.74
N GLN A 40 -17.81 -9.65 -10.68
CA GLN A 40 -19.23 -9.87 -11.01
C GLN A 40 -19.54 -11.29 -11.50
N ASN A 41 -18.53 -12.02 -11.96
CA ASN A 41 -18.66 -13.42 -12.38
C ASN A 41 -18.57 -14.42 -11.21
N GLY A 42 -18.37 -13.96 -9.98
CA GLY A 42 -18.22 -14.80 -8.79
C GLY A 42 -16.79 -15.24 -8.48
N ASP A 43 -15.82 -14.91 -9.34
CA ASP A 43 -14.41 -15.19 -9.08
C ASP A 43 -13.82 -14.18 -8.08
N THR A 44 -12.87 -14.66 -7.26
CA THR A 44 -12.08 -13.80 -6.38
C THR A 44 -10.79 -13.42 -7.09
N LYS A 45 -10.66 -12.15 -7.46
CA LYS A 45 -9.40 -11.62 -7.97
C LYS A 45 -8.58 -11.09 -6.81
N PHE A 46 -7.38 -11.62 -6.65
CA PHE A 46 -6.40 -11.02 -5.76
C PHE A 46 -5.67 -9.90 -6.47
N ASP A 47 -5.66 -8.73 -5.86
CA ASP A 47 -5.02 -7.53 -6.38
C ASP A 47 -3.92 -7.12 -5.41
N LEU A 48 -2.74 -6.80 -5.95
CA LEU A 48 -1.59 -6.34 -5.18
C LEU A 48 -1.55 -4.82 -5.26
N LEU A 49 -1.68 -4.18 -4.10
CA LEU A 49 -1.67 -2.74 -3.96
C LEU A 49 -0.37 -2.28 -3.30
N ASP A 50 0.33 -1.38 -3.98
CA ASP A 50 1.48 -0.69 -3.42
C ASP A 50 1.04 0.54 -2.63
N LEU A 51 1.20 0.49 -1.32
CA LEU A 51 1.05 1.66 -0.46
C LEU A 51 2.36 2.38 -0.29
N THR A 52 2.40 3.67 -0.60
CA THR A 52 3.54 4.50 -0.23
C THR A 52 3.46 4.86 1.26
N VAL A 53 4.49 4.51 2.02
CA VAL A 53 4.57 4.76 3.47
C VAL A 53 5.73 5.69 3.81
N PRO A 54 5.57 6.59 4.78
CA PRO A 54 6.65 7.47 5.22
C PRO A 54 7.69 6.73 6.08
N ASN A 55 7.27 5.71 6.84
CA ASN A 55 8.14 4.91 7.71
C ASN A 55 7.85 3.43 7.49
N ILE A 56 8.83 2.67 7.00
CA ILE A 56 8.71 1.22 6.81
C ILE A 56 8.79 0.46 8.14
N SER A 57 9.43 1.04 9.16
CA SER A 57 9.58 0.41 10.49
C SER A 57 8.26 0.13 11.19
N ASP A 58 7.23 0.98 11.02
CA ASP A 58 5.88 0.72 11.57
C ASP A 58 5.21 -0.51 10.95
N TRP A 59 5.72 -0.99 9.81
CA TRP A 59 5.22 -2.13 9.06
C TRP A 59 6.12 -3.36 9.18
N SER A 60 7.36 -3.17 9.64
CA SER A 60 8.32 -4.24 9.87
C SER A 60 7.77 -5.20 10.93
N GLY A 61 7.68 -6.50 10.58
CA GLY A 61 7.07 -7.53 11.44
C GLY A 61 5.57 -7.76 11.22
N LEU A 62 4.91 -6.97 10.35
CA LEU A 62 3.54 -7.21 9.91
C LEU A 62 3.46 -8.05 8.63
N GLN A 63 4.59 -8.44 8.06
CA GLN A 63 4.63 -9.29 6.88
C GLN A 63 3.90 -10.62 7.11
N ASN A 64 3.11 -11.03 6.11
CA ASN A 64 2.17 -12.15 6.13
C ASN A 64 0.98 -12.02 7.10
N LYS A 65 0.84 -10.88 7.80
CA LYS A 65 -0.30 -10.63 8.68
C LYS A 65 -1.38 -9.84 7.97
N ASP A 66 -2.62 -10.13 8.36
CA ASP A 66 -3.79 -9.37 7.93
C ASP A 66 -3.88 -8.12 8.79
N ILE A 67 -3.89 -6.96 8.13
CA ILE A 67 -3.93 -5.66 8.78
C ILE A 67 -5.04 -4.81 8.17
N THR A 68 -5.46 -3.81 8.92
CA THR A 68 -6.30 -2.72 8.43
C THR A 68 -5.58 -1.41 8.65
N VAL A 69 -5.58 -0.53 7.65
CA VAL A 69 -4.93 0.77 7.74
C VAL A 69 -5.80 1.85 7.10
N GLN A 70 -5.75 3.05 7.66
CA GLN A 70 -6.36 4.21 7.02
C GLN A 70 -5.42 4.77 5.96
N ILE A 71 -5.91 4.86 4.73
CA ILE A 71 -5.11 5.34 3.61
C ILE A 71 -5.77 6.53 2.93
N GLY A 72 -4.93 7.36 2.35
CA GLY A 72 -5.34 8.31 1.31
C GLY A 72 -5.25 7.62 -0.04
N ALA A 73 -6.20 7.95 -0.92
CA ALA A 73 -6.14 7.57 -2.32
C ALA A 73 -6.35 8.84 -3.14
N PHE A 74 -5.53 9.05 -4.16
CA PHE A 74 -5.76 10.10 -5.16
C PHE A 74 -5.60 9.50 -6.56
N ALA A 75 -6.44 9.96 -7.49
CA ALA A 75 -6.41 9.52 -8.88
C ALA A 75 -5.82 10.65 -9.73
N PRO A 76 -4.51 10.63 -10.04
CA PRO A 76 -3.91 11.65 -10.91
C PRO A 76 -4.41 11.55 -12.36
N GLU A 77 -4.80 10.35 -12.80
CA GLU A 77 -5.26 10.06 -14.16
C GLU A 77 -6.47 9.13 -14.13
N LYS A 78 -7.25 9.08 -15.22
CA LYS A 78 -8.32 8.08 -15.36
C LYS A 78 -7.71 6.68 -15.24
N ASN A 79 -8.30 5.85 -14.38
CA ASN A 79 -7.90 4.47 -14.10
C ASN A 79 -6.60 4.26 -13.30
N THR A 80 -5.89 5.31 -12.88
CA THR A 80 -4.71 5.18 -12.02
C THR A 80 -5.04 5.70 -10.63
N ILE A 81 -5.07 4.83 -9.62
CA ILE A 81 -5.26 5.22 -8.22
C ILE A 81 -3.94 5.04 -7.49
N VAL A 82 -3.43 6.13 -6.93
CA VAL A 82 -2.23 6.12 -6.09
C VAL A 82 -2.67 6.12 -4.64
N TYR A 83 -2.23 5.11 -3.89
CA TYR A 83 -2.51 4.95 -2.49
C TYR A 83 -1.30 5.36 -1.64
N PHE A 84 -1.56 6.13 -0.59
CA PHE A 84 -0.52 6.61 0.33
C PHE A 84 -1.01 6.58 1.78
N VAL A 85 -0.07 6.37 2.69
CA VAL A 85 -0.34 6.38 4.12
C VAL A 85 -0.03 7.77 4.69
N PRO A 86 -1.00 8.47 5.31
CA PRO A 86 -0.75 9.76 5.93
C PRO A 86 0.27 9.64 7.08
N LYS A 87 1.01 10.71 7.34
CA LYS A 87 1.92 10.76 8.49
C LYS A 87 1.13 10.56 9.79
N GLY A 88 1.61 9.68 10.66
CA GLY A 88 0.99 9.36 11.95
C GLY A 88 -0.06 8.25 11.91
N VAL A 89 -0.43 7.75 10.73
CA VAL A 89 -1.30 6.58 10.63
C VAL A 89 -0.49 5.30 10.77
N LYS A 90 -0.98 4.39 11.62
CA LYS A 90 -0.37 3.08 11.86
C LYS A 90 -1.31 1.96 11.41
N PRO A 91 -0.77 0.88 10.82
CA PRO A 91 -1.54 -0.31 10.54
C PRO A 91 -2.02 -0.96 11.85
N GLN A 92 -3.25 -1.43 11.86
CA GLN A 92 -3.84 -2.21 12.95
C GLN A 92 -3.94 -3.67 12.55
N LEU A 93 -3.48 -4.56 13.40
CA LEU A 93 -3.54 -5.99 13.18
C LEU A 93 -4.99 -6.48 13.23
N MET A 94 -5.44 -7.12 12.15
CA MET A 94 -6.79 -7.66 12.03
C MET A 94 -6.78 -9.06 12.65
N GLY A 95 -7.03 -9.14 13.96
CA GLY A 95 -6.96 -10.41 14.70
C GLY A 95 -6.55 -10.32 16.17
N ALA A 96 -6.49 -9.12 16.76
CA ALA A 96 -6.50 -9.03 18.23
C ALA A 96 -7.92 -9.33 18.72
N SER A 97 -8.23 -10.62 18.90
CA SER A 97 -9.33 -11.10 19.75
C SER A 97 -8.74 -11.61 21.05
#